data_AF-A0A943JTU3-F1
#
_entry.id   AF-A0A943JTU3-F1
#
_cell.length_a   1.000
_cell.length_b   1.000
_cell.length_c   1.000
_cell.angle_alpha   90.00
_cell.angle_beta   90.00
_cell.angle_gamma   90.00
#
_symmetry.space_group_name_H-M   'P 1'
#
loop_
_entity.id
_entity.type
_entity.pdbx_description
1 polymer ?
#
loop_
_entity_poly.entity_id
_entity_poly.type
_entity_poly.pdbx_seq_one_letter_code
_entity_poly.pdbx_strand_id
1 'polypeptide(L)'
;MAYDVSKLTLDEAIKSFIKTAKKLKGDLVVYCSKWEEEYVVRDIRDFAKLKIRKGDVIDATVYVDDDDELYDEFRLGEGKDDLVVKKKYLK
;
A
#
# COMPACT_ATOMS: atom_id res chain seq x y z
N MET A 1 5.23 -6.62 10.57
CA MET A 1 3.96 -7.23 10.99
C MET A 1 2.88 -6.54 10.19
N ALA A 2 2.20 -7.26 9.32
CA ALA A 2 1.20 -6.68 8.44
C ALA A 2 -0.09 -6.28 9.18
N TYR A 3 -0.62 -5.09 8.90
CA TYR A 3 -1.92 -4.64 9.38
C TYR A 3 -3.05 -5.42 8.68
N ASP A 4 -3.96 -6.02 9.42
CA ASP A 4 -5.17 -6.65 8.88
C ASP A 4 -6.20 -5.55 8.56
N VAL A 5 -6.34 -5.23 7.28
CA VAL A 5 -7.16 -4.12 6.79
C VAL A 5 -8.27 -4.59 5.85
N SER A 6 -9.39 -3.90 5.88
CA SER A 6 -10.45 -4.07 4.90
C SER A 6 -10.00 -3.54 3.53
N LYS A 7 -10.67 -3.98 2.46
CA LYS A 7 -10.39 -3.49 1.10
C LYS A 7 -10.48 -1.97 0.99
N LEU A 8 -11.48 -1.38 1.65
CA LEU A 8 -11.68 0.06 1.67
C LEU A 8 -10.47 0.77 2.29
N THR A 9 -10.05 0.33 3.48
CA THR A 9 -8.93 0.94 4.19
C THR A 9 -7.60 0.74 3.45
N LEU A 10 -7.39 -0.42 2.82
CA LEU A 10 -6.23 -0.66 1.96
C LEU A 10 -6.21 0.32 0.78
N ASP A 11 -7.32 0.49 0.07
CA ASP A 11 -7.39 1.40 -1.08
C ASP A 11 -7.16 2.86 -0.65
N GLU A 12 -7.66 3.25 0.52
CA GLU A 12 -7.40 4.58 1.09
C GLU A 12 -5.92 4.76 1.49
N ALA A 13 -5.31 3.76 2.14
CA ALA A 13 -3.89 3.78 2.49
C ALA A 13 -3.01 3.93 1.24
N ILE A 14 -3.27 3.14 0.19
CA ILE A 14 -2.55 3.22 -1.08
C ILE A 14 -2.72 4.61 -1.73
N LYS A 15 -3.92 5.21 -1.71
CA LYS A 15 -4.09 6.60 -2.17
C LYS A 15 -3.21 7.58 -1.38
N SER A 16 -3.07 7.39 -0.07
CA SER A 16 -2.20 8.21 0.77
C SER A 16 -0.72 8.03 0.39
N PHE A 17 -0.28 6.79 0.17
CA PHE A 17 1.08 6.48 -0.29
C PHE A 17 1.38 7.09 -1.67
N ILE A 18 0.46 6.97 -2.64
CA ILE A 18 0.58 7.63 -3.96
C ILE A 18 0.74 9.14 -3.80
N LYS A 19 -0.02 9.77 -2.89
CA LYS A 19 0.07 11.21 -2.61
C LYS A 19 1.44 11.57 -2.02
N THR A 20 1.96 10.76 -1.10
CA THR A 20 3.29 10.94 -0.51
C THR A 20 4.38 10.80 -1.56
N ALA A 21 4.37 9.73 -2.37
CA ALA A 21 5.32 9.54 -3.46
C ALA A 21 5.37 10.75 -4.40
N LYS A 22 4.20 11.24 -4.85
CA LYS A 22 4.11 12.45 -5.69
C LYS A 22 4.68 13.70 -5.01
N LYS A 23 4.41 13.89 -3.72
CA LYS A 23 4.92 15.03 -2.95
C LYS A 23 6.45 15.00 -2.85
N LEU A 24 7.02 13.82 -2.66
CA LEU A 24 8.45 13.61 -2.53
C LEU A 24 9.17 13.43 -3.87
N LYS A 25 8.43 13.46 -5.00
CA LYS A 25 8.94 13.15 -6.35
C LYS A 25 9.54 11.74 -6.45
N GLY A 26 9.03 10.81 -5.64
CA GLY A 26 9.38 9.40 -5.67
C GLY A 26 8.35 8.52 -6.36
N ASP A 27 8.56 7.21 -6.26
CA ASP A 27 7.67 6.18 -6.79
C ASP A 27 7.06 5.34 -5.66
N LEU A 28 5.77 5.01 -5.79
CA LEU A 28 5.17 3.98 -4.95
C LEU A 28 5.36 2.63 -5.65
N VAL A 29 6.00 1.71 -4.95
CA VAL A 29 6.16 0.32 -5.35
C VAL A 29 5.36 -0.55 -4.39
N VAL A 30 4.68 -1.54 -4.95
CA VAL A 30 3.97 -2.56 -4.18
C VAL A 30 4.44 -3.94 -4.55
N TYR A 31 4.55 -4.80 -3.55
CA TYR A 31 4.90 -6.21 -3.72
C TYR A 31 3.88 -7.08 -3.00
N CYS A 32 3.71 -8.30 -3.50
CA CYS A 32 2.99 -9.36 -2.82
C CYS A 32 3.82 -10.63 -3.01
N SER A 33 3.97 -11.43 -1.96
CA SER A 33 4.75 -12.68 -2.00
C SER A 33 4.28 -13.71 -3.04
N LYS A 34 3.08 -13.51 -3.61
CA LYS A 34 2.53 -14.34 -4.69
C LYS A 34 2.88 -13.83 -6.09
N TRP A 35 3.48 -12.66 -6.20
CA TRP A 35 3.92 -12.07 -7.46
C TRP A 35 5.40 -12.38 -7.66
N GLU A 36 5.81 -12.50 -8.92
CA GLU A 36 7.21 -12.72 -9.28
C GLU A 36 8.04 -11.43 -9.20
N GLU A 37 7.37 -10.27 -9.31
CA GLU A 37 8.00 -8.96 -9.41
C GLU A 37 7.23 -7.91 -8.61
N GLU A 38 7.92 -6.83 -8.29
CA GLU A 38 7.34 -5.62 -7.70
C GLU A 38 6.63 -4.78 -8.78
N TYR A 39 5.63 -4.01 -8.37
CA TYR A 39 4.81 -3.20 -9.27
C TYR A 39 4.82 -1.74 -8.87
N VAL A 40 5.18 -0.86 -9.82
CA VAL A 40 5.06 0.59 -9.63
C VAL A 40 3.59 1.01 -9.79
N VAL A 41 3.05 1.69 -8.78
CA VAL A 41 1.66 2.18 -8.73
C VAL A 41 1.64 3.69 -8.81
N ARG A 42 1.19 4.23 -9.96
CA ARG A 42 1.14 5.68 -10.20
C ARG A 42 -0.20 6.30 -9.81
N ASP A 43 -1.26 5.50 -9.92
CA ASP A 43 -2.60 5.86 -9.48
C ASP A 43 -3.38 4.62 -8.98
N ILE A 44 -4.53 4.86 -8.35
CA ILE A 44 -5.32 3.79 -7.73
C ILE A 44 -5.86 2.77 -8.76
N ARG A 45 -5.99 3.13 -10.03
CA ARG A 45 -6.44 2.20 -11.09
C ARG A 45 -5.34 1.20 -11.42
N ASP A 46 -4.07 1.58 -11.30
CA ASP A 46 -2.97 0.62 -11.45
C ASP A 46 -3.01 -0.41 -10.33
N PHE A 47 -3.20 0.05 -9.09
CA PHE A 47 -3.40 -0.84 -7.94
C PHE A 47 -4.61 -1.76 -8.12
N ALA A 48 -5.72 -1.25 -8.66
CA ALA A 48 -6.93 -2.05 -8.89
C ALA A 48 -6.78 -3.16 -9.94
N LYS A 49 -5.81 -3.04 -10.86
CA LYS A 49 -5.48 -4.12 -11.82
C LYS A 49 -4.75 -5.29 -11.16
N LEU A 50 -4.10 -5.04 -10.01
CA LEU A 50 -3.45 -6.06 -9.23
C LEU A 50 -4.56 -6.94 -8.62
N LYS A 51 -4.57 -8.22 -8.99
CA LYS A 51 -5.62 -9.19 -8.60
C LYS A 51 -5.48 -9.64 -7.13
N ILE A 52 -5.42 -8.68 -6.21
CA ILE A 52 -5.23 -8.88 -4.77
C ILE A 52 -6.48 -9.56 -4.20
N ARG A 53 -6.27 -10.61 -3.42
CA ARG A 53 -7.32 -11.43 -2.80
C ARG A 53 -7.20 -11.36 -1.28
N LYS A 54 -8.31 -11.70 -0.61
CA LYS A 54 -8.34 -11.83 0.84
C LYS A 54 -7.26 -12.81 1.31
N GLY A 55 -6.52 -12.42 2.34
CA GLY A 55 -5.37 -13.13 2.90
C GLY A 55 -4.03 -12.74 2.27
N ASP A 56 -4.02 -12.06 1.12
CA ASP A 56 -2.79 -11.56 0.52
C ASP A 56 -2.16 -10.49 1.40
N VAL A 57 -0.83 -10.51 1.47
CA VAL A 57 -0.01 -9.51 2.15
C VAL A 57 0.64 -8.64 1.08
N ILE A 58 0.45 -7.33 1.21
CA ILE A 58 0.91 -6.31 0.29
C ILE A 58 1.91 -5.44 1.01
N ASP A 59 3.12 -5.41 0.50
CA ASP A 59 4.20 -4.56 0.99
C ASP A 59 4.16 -3.30 0.12
N ALA A 60 4.03 -2.13 0.74
CA ALA A 60 3.94 -0.86 0.04
C ALA A 60 5.10 0.04 0.48
N THR A 61 5.90 0.46 -0.49
CA THR A 61 7.11 1.27 -0.26
C THR A 61 7.09 2.50 -1.14
N VAL A 62 7.39 3.66 -0.57
CA VAL A 62 7.67 4.89 -1.32
C VAL A 62 9.18 5.05 -1.41
N TYR A 63 9.72 4.94 -2.61
CA TYR A 63 11.13 5.13 -2.92
C TYR A 63 11.41 6.56 -3.38
N VAL A 64 12.45 7.20 -2.86
CA VAL A 64 12.96 8.51 -3.30
C VAL A 64 14.48 8.43 -3.35
N ASP A 65 15.08 8.69 -4.52
CA ASP A 65 16.54 8.69 -4.69
C ASP A 65 17.25 7.45 -4.09
N ASP A 66 16.68 6.26 -4.31
CA ASP A 66 17.12 4.94 -3.80
C ASP A 66 16.93 4.70 -2.28
N ASP A 67 16.28 5.61 -1.55
CA ASP A 67 15.94 5.46 -0.13
C ASP A 67 14.44 5.16 0.11
N ASP A 68 14.17 4.39 1.17
CA ASP A 68 12.83 4.05 1.66
C ASP A 68 12.25 5.17 2.54
N GLU A 69 11.40 6.02 1.98
CA GLU A 69 10.81 7.15 2.71
C GLU A 69 9.56 6.77 3.51
N LEU A 70 8.82 5.75 3.06
CA LEU A 70 7.63 5.25 3.72
C LEU A 70 7.42 3.77 3.38
N TYR A 71 7.29 2.93 4.40
CA TYR A 71 7.11 1.49 4.23
C TYR A 71 6.09 0.95 5.22
N ASP A 72 5.11 0.19 4.75
CA ASP A 72 4.27 -0.65 5.59
C ASP A 72 3.71 -1.87 4.84
N GLU A 73 3.37 -2.89 5.63
CA GLU A 73 2.79 -4.15 5.15
C GLU A 73 1.29 -4.21 5.50
N PHE A 74 0.47 -4.63 4.55
CA PHE A 74 -0.99 -4.72 4.69
C PHE A 74 -1.50 -6.10 4.30
N ARG A 75 -2.19 -6.79 5.22
CA ARG A 75 -2.93 -7.99 4.91
C ARG A 75 -4.36 -7.63 4.55
N LEU A 76 -4.83 -8.00 3.36
CA LEU A 76 -6.25 -7.84 3.01
C LEU A 76 -7.10 -8.82 3.82
N GLY A 77 -7.76 -8.33 4.86
CA GLY A 77 -8.44 -9.13 5.87
C GLY A 77 -9.83 -8.64 6.22
N GLU A 78 -10.20 -8.76 7.49
CA GLU A 78 -11.50 -8.33 8.03
C GLU A 78 -11.48 -6.87 8.51
N GLY A 79 -10.30 -6.23 8.56
CA GLY A 79 -10.17 -4.84 8.99
C GLY A 79 -9.99 -4.68 10.49
N LYS A 80 -9.33 -5.63 11.17
CA LYS A 80 -9.04 -5.53 12.61
C LYS A 80 -8.21 -4.29 12.95
N ASP A 81 -7.36 -3.87 12.02
CA ASP A 81 -6.44 -2.73 12.17
C ASP A 81 -6.90 -1.48 11.42
N ASP A 82 -8.14 -1.45 10.90
CA ASP A 82 -8.64 -0.34 10.09
C ASP A 82 -8.53 1.01 10.81
N LEU A 83 -8.88 1.05 12.10
CA LEU A 83 -8.81 2.27 12.90
C LEU A 83 -7.36 2.74 13.14
N VAL A 84 -6.42 1.80 13.23
CA VAL A 84 -4.99 2.12 13.41
C VAL A 84 -4.45 2.75 12.14
N VAL A 85 -4.70 2.12 10.99
CA VAL A 85 -4.27 2.60 9.68
C VAL A 85 -4.94 3.94 9.34
N LYS A 86 -6.24 4.11 9.61
CA LYS A 86 -6.94 5.38 9.41
C LYS A 86 -6.31 6.53 10.22
N LYS A 87 -5.99 6.29 11.49
CA LYS A 87 -5.33 7.29 12.34
C LYS A 87 -3.91 7.61 11.87
N LYS A 88 -3.20 6.64 11.30
CA LYS A 88 -1.81 6.77 10.86
C LYS A 88 -1.69 7.53 9.53
N TYR A 89 -2.51 7.22 8.53
CA TYR A 89 -2.32 7.75 7.15
C TYR A 89 -3.47 8.56 6.57
N LEU A 90 -4.67 8.51 7.16
CA LEU A 90 -5.91 9.00 6.55
C LEU A 90 -6.52 10.18 7.30
N LYS A 91 -5.68 11.01 7.93
CA LYS A 91 -6.07 12.24 8.63
C LYS A 91 -6.61 13.31 7.69
#